data_AF-A0A843HLB5-F1
#
_entry.id   AF-A0A843HLB5-F1
#
_cell.length_a   1.000
_cell.length_b   1.000
_cell.length_c   1.000
_cell.angle_alpha   90.00
_cell.angle_beta   90.00
_cell.angle_gamma   90.00
#
_symmetry.space_group_name_H-M   'P 1'
#
loop_
_entity.id
_entity.type
_entity.pdbx_description
1 polymer ?
#
loop_
_entity_poly.entity_id
_entity_poly.type
_entity_poly.pdbx_seq_one_letter_code
_entity_poly.pdbx_strand_id
1 'polypeptide(L)'
;MAVIVPQTDVYLLKVPLEIDEMNQLTFSNKQAQFNYFNSLPKIPAYDFTYQRRDETIRFGMCIDDILEYNYVMYRNEAYTDKWFYAFITDMEYLNDNVTAIGIKSDVWQCWQFDLNFKPVFVEREHVNDDTIGANLVPESLETGEYIQNGSPERFGFYLNRYVINATYEPYTDTRYMGSDVAGIPMAGGLFVFNNWQQMNNAIQDYANRGRLEAIANVYAVPYTSFNDSDLDLREGSAGDPDFDYYAFTGSTAPKASTVTISRPNTIDGYTPKNNKLLTYPYQNAVITNNNGTVNNLYYEYFSNPASITIEAIASPTIGASIFVYPKNYKKIENNFNEGLMAGKYPTLSWSGDTYTNWLTQNAVNISAGVISDVAKLPIIPYNPVVGTANLASSIANQISEVYKHSLVSQSVIGNTNGGDVLTGNKINNIYIYKMSITNQFARIIDQFFSEFGYKVNSVKVPNITGRRNWNYVKTIGCYIEAHIPQDDLQEIKGMFDTGVTFWHNPATFADYSQNNDIL
;
A
#
# COMPACT_ATOMS: atom_id res chain seq x y z
N MET A 1 -28.16 68.69 -12.00
CA MET A 1 -27.22 67.58 -12.28
C MET A 1 -26.43 67.34 -11.03
N ALA A 2 -26.60 66.19 -10.38
CA ALA A 2 -25.69 65.80 -9.31
C ALA A 2 -24.33 65.48 -9.97
N VAL A 3 -23.30 66.22 -9.59
CA VAL A 3 -21.91 65.92 -9.97
C VAL A 3 -21.59 64.59 -9.27
N ILE A 4 -21.43 63.52 -10.04
CA ILE A 4 -20.92 62.25 -9.50
C ILE A 4 -19.45 62.49 -9.24
N VAL A 5 -19.10 62.71 -7.97
CA VAL A 5 -17.71 62.82 -7.54
C VAL A 5 -17.06 61.44 -7.74
N PRO A 6 -15.90 61.34 -8.38
CA PRO A 6 -15.17 60.09 -8.48
C PRO A 6 -14.83 59.56 -7.08
N GLN A 7 -15.20 58.31 -6.78
CA GLN A 7 -15.02 57.67 -5.47
C GLN A 7 -14.63 56.20 -5.64
N THR A 8 -13.75 55.93 -6.61
CA THR A 8 -13.24 54.58 -6.87
C THR A 8 -11.74 54.55 -6.65
N ASP A 9 -11.31 53.61 -5.82
CA ASP A 9 -9.91 53.30 -5.60
C ASP A 9 -9.51 52.18 -6.54
N VAL A 10 -8.36 52.32 -7.21
CA VAL A 10 -7.79 51.31 -8.12
C VAL A 10 -6.32 51.13 -7.78
N TYR A 11 -5.93 49.92 -7.39
CA TYR A 11 -4.53 49.57 -7.12
C TYR A 11 -4.06 48.57 -8.17
N LEU A 12 -3.01 48.94 -8.91
CA LEU A 12 -2.25 47.97 -9.70
C LEU A 12 -1.33 47.20 -8.75
N LEU A 13 -1.30 45.87 -8.90
CA LEU A 13 -0.63 44.95 -8.02
C LEU A 13 0.26 43.97 -8.79
N LYS A 14 1.36 43.58 -8.16
CA LYS A 14 2.20 42.47 -8.60
C LYS A 14 1.92 41.25 -7.71
N VAL A 15 1.29 40.23 -8.27
CA VAL A 15 0.83 39.04 -7.53
C VAL A 15 1.37 37.76 -8.15
N PRO A 16 1.50 36.66 -7.39
CA PRO A 16 1.94 35.38 -7.94
C PRO A 16 0.82 34.53 -8.57
N LEU A 17 -0.43 35.00 -8.51
CA LEU A 17 -1.59 34.31 -9.08
C LEU A 17 -1.62 34.44 -10.61
N GLU A 18 -2.12 33.40 -11.27
CA GLU A 18 -2.29 33.32 -12.72
C GLU A 18 -3.75 33.06 -13.09
N ILE A 19 -4.12 33.44 -14.32
CA ILE A 19 -5.48 33.38 -14.84
C ILE A 19 -5.96 31.95 -15.15
N ASP A 20 -5.07 30.94 -15.04
CA ASP A 20 -5.38 29.53 -15.31
C ASP A 20 -6.16 28.85 -14.17
N GLU A 21 -6.28 29.53 -13.02
CA GLU A 21 -6.99 29.12 -11.82
C GLU A 21 -6.52 27.80 -11.20
N MET A 22 -5.33 27.30 -11.57
CA MET A 22 -4.78 26.06 -11.00
C MET A 22 -4.31 26.23 -9.55
N ASN A 23 -3.93 27.46 -9.18
CA ASN A 23 -3.43 27.81 -7.86
C ASN A 23 -4.17 29.03 -7.32
N GLN A 24 -4.71 28.92 -6.11
CA GLN A 24 -5.47 30.00 -5.48
C GLN A 24 -5.03 30.23 -4.03
N LEU A 25 -5.06 31.49 -3.60
CA LEU A 25 -4.79 31.87 -2.22
C LEU A 25 -6.07 31.84 -1.39
N THR A 26 -5.95 31.37 -0.15
CA THR A 26 -7.05 31.35 0.82
C THR A 26 -6.71 32.19 2.03
N PHE A 27 -7.73 32.79 2.63
CA PHE A 27 -7.56 33.65 3.79
C PHE A 27 -8.60 33.33 4.86
N SER A 28 -8.28 33.68 6.11
CA SER A 28 -9.19 33.46 7.24
C SER A 28 -10.40 34.40 7.22
N ASN A 29 -10.29 35.56 6.57
CA ASN A 29 -11.37 36.55 6.42
C ASN A 29 -11.02 37.63 5.38
N LYS A 30 -12.01 38.46 5.02
CA LYS A 30 -11.89 39.59 4.08
C LYS A 30 -10.79 40.58 4.47
N GLN A 31 -10.59 40.84 5.77
CA GLN A 31 -9.55 41.77 6.24
C GLN A 31 -8.14 41.20 6.02
N ALA A 32 -7.93 39.92 6.29
CA ALA A 32 -6.65 39.25 6.06
C ALA A 32 -6.30 39.23 4.57
N GLN A 33 -7.28 38.95 3.70
CA GLN A 33 -7.13 39.05 2.24
C GLN A 33 -6.72 40.47 1.82
N PHE A 34 -7.47 41.50 2.25
CA PHE A 34 -7.15 42.89 1.93
C PHE A 34 -5.73 43.27 2.40
N ASN A 35 -5.38 42.92 3.65
CA ASN A 35 -4.08 43.23 4.22
C ASN A 35 -2.94 42.61 3.40
N TYR A 36 -3.13 41.38 2.92
CA TYR A 36 -2.15 40.71 2.08
C TYR A 36 -1.95 41.46 0.75
N PHE A 37 -3.01 41.65 -0.05
CA PHE A 37 -2.88 42.32 -1.35
C PHE A 37 -2.37 43.75 -1.20
N ASN A 38 -2.84 44.47 -0.18
CA ASN A 38 -2.37 45.82 0.12
C ASN A 38 -0.90 45.87 0.59
N SER A 39 -0.31 44.75 1.01
CA SER A 39 1.12 44.70 1.38
C SER A 39 2.05 44.48 0.19
N LEU A 40 1.54 44.04 -0.95
CA LEU A 40 2.33 43.74 -2.15
C LEU A 40 2.82 45.03 -2.83
N PRO A 41 3.87 44.94 -3.68
CA PRO A 41 4.24 46.04 -4.57
C PRO A 41 3.03 46.53 -5.36
N LYS A 42 2.72 47.83 -5.23
CA LYS A 42 1.50 48.41 -5.76
C LYS A 42 1.65 49.86 -6.20
N ILE A 43 0.81 50.24 -7.17
CA ILE A 43 0.59 51.65 -7.55
C ILE A 43 -0.86 51.99 -7.19
N PRO A 44 -1.10 52.75 -6.12
CA PRO A 44 -2.44 53.20 -5.78
C PRO A 44 -2.84 54.39 -6.64
N ALA A 45 -4.07 54.38 -7.13
CA ALA A 45 -4.66 55.50 -7.84
C ALA A 45 -6.09 55.74 -7.33
N TYR A 46 -6.42 57.01 -7.12
CA TYR A 46 -7.67 57.45 -6.49
C TYR A 46 -8.48 58.28 -7.49
N ASP A 47 -9.71 58.61 -7.12
CA ASP A 47 -10.60 59.46 -7.91
C ASP A 47 -10.94 58.89 -9.29
N PHE A 48 -11.04 57.56 -9.41
CA PHE A 48 -11.58 56.93 -10.61
C PHE A 48 -13.10 57.06 -10.65
N THR A 49 -13.65 57.19 -11.87
CA THR A 49 -15.08 56.95 -12.09
C THR A 49 -15.40 55.48 -11.81
N TYR A 50 -16.69 55.13 -11.73
CA TYR A 50 -17.10 53.75 -11.45
C TYR A 50 -16.41 52.76 -12.38
N GLN A 51 -15.62 51.85 -11.80
CA GLN A 51 -14.98 50.77 -12.54
C GLN A 51 -15.94 49.59 -12.67
N ARG A 52 -16.11 49.14 -13.91
CA ARG A 52 -16.99 48.02 -14.25
C ARG A 52 -16.21 46.73 -14.22
N ARG A 53 -16.96 45.66 -13.97
CA ARG A 53 -16.44 44.29 -14.03
C ARG A 53 -16.02 43.96 -15.47
N ASP A 54 -14.86 43.31 -15.61
CA ASP A 54 -14.33 42.75 -16.86
C ASP A 54 -14.25 43.76 -18.03
N GLU A 55 -14.01 45.02 -17.69
CA GLU A 55 -13.98 46.16 -18.62
C GLU A 55 -12.67 46.92 -18.52
N THR A 56 -12.29 47.61 -19.58
CA THR A 56 -10.99 48.30 -19.65
C THR A 56 -10.88 49.47 -18.66
N ILE A 57 -9.83 49.45 -17.84
CA ILE A 57 -9.45 50.57 -16.98
C ILE A 57 -8.49 51.49 -17.74
N ARG A 58 -8.78 52.79 -17.81
CA ARG A 58 -7.84 53.79 -18.36
C ARG A 58 -6.97 54.33 -17.25
N PHE A 59 -5.74 53.84 -17.15
CA PHE A 59 -4.82 54.16 -16.08
C PHE A 59 -3.86 55.28 -16.50
N GLY A 60 -3.70 56.30 -15.65
CA GLY A 60 -2.96 57.53 -15.95
C GLY A 60 -1.44 57.39 -15.85
N MET A 61 -0.85 56.38 -16.47
CA MET A 61 0.60 56.17 -16.56
C MET A 61 1.01 55.62 -17.92
N CYS A 62 2.26 55.85 -18.31
CA CYS A 62 2.86 55.22 -19.49
C CYS A 62 2.92 53.71 -19.29
N ILE A 63 2.71 52.95 -20.36
CA ILE A 63 2.73 51.48 -20.33
C ILE A 63 4.06 50.96 -19.78
N ASP A 64 5.17 51.57 -20.18
CA ASP A 64 6.53 51.16 -19.79
C ASP A 64 6.75 51.19 -18.26
N ASP A 65 6.03 52.06 -17.54
CA ASP A 65 6.14 52.20 -16.09
C ASP A 65 5.31 51.16 -15.33
N ILE A 66 4.37 50.49 -16.00
CA ILE A 66 3.39 49.58 -15.37
C ILE A 66 3.41 48.15 -15.93
N LEU A 67 4.28 47.85 -16.90
CA LEU A 67 4.41 46.53 -17.54
C LEU A 67 4.62 45.35 -16.58
N GLU A 68 5.18 45.59 -15.38
CA GLU A 68 5.46 44.51 -14.41
C GLU A 68 4.27 44.12 -13.53
N TYR A 69 3.16 44.86 -13.60
CA TYR A 69 1.96 44.60 -12.83
C TYR A 69 1.04 43.65 -13.61
N ASN A 70 0.50 42.65 -12.94
CA ASN A 70 -0.33 41.59 -13.55
C ASN A 70 -1.73 41.51 -12.95
N TYR A 71 -2.07 42.40 -12.02
CA TYR A 71 -3.31 42.31 -11.25
C TYR A 71 -3.83 43.67 -10.84
N VAL A 72 -5.14 43.74 -10.59
CA VAL A 72 -5.83 44.94 -10.12
C VAL A 72 -6.72 44.56 -8.94
N MET A 73 -6.72 45.40 -7.91
CA MET A 73 -7.83 45.43 -6.95
C MET A 73 -8.50 46.80 -6.98
N TYR A 74 -9.83 46.83 -6.95
CA TYR A 74 -10.57 48.08 -6.97
C TYR A 74 -11.81 48.05 -6.08
N ARG A 75 -12.25 49.23 -5.65
CA ARG A 75 -13.44 49.41 -4.81
C ARG A 75 -14.19 50.66 -5.22
N ASN A 76 -15.46 50.47 -5.60
CA ASN A 76 -16.38 51.55 -5.93
C ASN A 76 -17.07 52.05 -4.65
N GLU A 77 -16.39 52.86 -3.83
CA GLU A 77 -16.82 53.24 -2.47
C GLU A 77 -18.23 53.86 -2.41
N ALA A 78 -18.62 54.60 -3.45
CA ALA A 78 -19.95 55.21 -3.53
C ALA A 78 -21.11 54.17 -3.54
N TYR A 79 -20.81 52.90 -3.82
CA TYR A 79 -21.80 51.84 -4.02
C TYR A 79 -21.59 50.65 -3.09
N THR A 80 -20.35 50.31 -2.76
CA THR A 80 -20.03 49.16 -1.92
C THR A 80 -18.65 49.28 -1.28
N ASP A 81 -18.53 48.77 -0.05
CA ASP A 81 -17.23 48.62 0.64
C ASP A 81 -16.45 47.38 0.17
N LYS A 82 -17.00 46.59 -0.77
CA LYS A 82 -16.37 45.37 -1.29
C LYS A 82 -15.20 45.70 -2.22
N TRP A 83 -14.06 45.06 -1.96
CA TRP A 83 -12.96 44.98 -2.90
C TRP A 83 -13.21 43.90 -3.94
N PHE A 84 -13.00 44.25 -5.20
CA PHE A 84 -12.96 43.35 -6.34
C PHE A 84 -11.52 43.13 -6.75
N TYR A 85 -11.24 41.92 -7.23
CA TYR A 85 -9.90 41.44 -7.58
C TYR A 85 -9.95 40.90 -9.02
N ALA A 86 -8.98 41.30 -9.85
CA ALA A 86 -8.98 40.94 -11.26
C ALA A 86 -7.55 40.81 -11.81
N PHE A 87 -7.36 39.84 -12.69
CA PHE A 87 -6.15 39.69 -13.50
C PHE A 87 -6.11 40.76 -14.58
N ILE A 88 -4.91 41.23 -14.92
CA ILE A 88 -4.69 42.04 -16.11
C ILE A 88 -4.54 41.10 -17.31
N THR A 89 -5.41 41.23 -18.31
CA THR A 89 -5.39 40.40 -19.52
C THR A 89 -4.53 40.99 -20.62
N ASP A 90 -4.49 42.33 -20.69
CA ASP A 90 -3.79 43.07 -21.73
C ASP A 90 -3.55 44.52 -21.27
N MET A 91 -2.52 45.13 -21.86
CA MET A 91 -2.20 46.56 -21.73
C MET A 91 -2.01 47.15 -23.12
N GLU A 92 -2.78 48.19 -23.44
CA GLU A 92 -2.75 48.90 -24.72
C GLU A 92 -2.31 50.35 -24.50
N TYR A 93 -1.29 50.79 -25.24
CA TYR A 93 -0.84 52.17 -25.24
C TYR A 93 -1.90 53.07 -25.89
N LEU A 94 -2.37 54.09 -25.16
CA LEU A 94 -3.25 55.13 -25.74
C LEU A 94 -2.48 56.41 -26.04
N ASN A 95 -1.67 56.87 -25.09
CA ASN A 95 -0.74 58.00 -25.22
C ASN A 95 0.31 57.93 -24.09
N ASP A 96 1.29 58.85 -24.11
CA ASP A 96 2.42 58.87 -23.16
C ASP A 96 2.05 58.94 -21.68
N ASN A 97 0.80 59.31 -21.34
CA ASN A 97 0.33 59.42 -19.96
C ASN A 97 -0.87 58.51 -19.65
N VAL A 98 -1.32 57.69 -20.60
CA VAL A 98 -2.51 56.83 -20.40
C VAL A 98 -2.34 55.48 -21.07
N THR A 99 -2.57 54.44 -20.29
CA THR A 99 -2.61 53.04 -20.74
C THR A 99 -4.02 52.47 -20.52
N ALA A 100 -4.55 51.76 -21.50
CA ALA A 100 -5.76 50.97 -21.37
C ALA A 100 -5.39 49.58 -20.83
N ILE A 101 -6.01 49.17 -19.73
CA ILE A 101 -5.75 47.89 -19.05
C ILE A 101 -7.02 47.05 -19.13
N GLY A 102 -6.99 45.97 -19.90
CA GLY A 102 -8.05 44.96 -19.88
C GLY A 102 -7.94 44.11 -18.61
N ILE A 103 -9.08 43.79 -18.01
CA ILE A 103 -9.14 42.99 -16.79
C ILE A 103 -10.11 41.83 -16.90
N LYS A 104 -9.83 40.74 -16.18
CA LYS A 104 -10.74 39.62 -15.95
C LYS A 104 -10.83 39.34 -14.45
N SER A 105 -12.03 39.31 -13.91
CA SER A 105 -12.29 39.08 -12.50
C SER A 105 -11.72 37.74 -12.04
N ASP A 106 -11.00 37.76 -10.91
CA ASP A 106 -10.65 36.56 -10.18
C ASP A 106 -11.85 36.18 -9.31
N VAL A 107 -12.65 35.25 -9.81
CA VAL A 107 -13.89 34.84 -9.18
C VAL A 107 -13.65 34.23 -7.80
N TRP A 108 -12.53 33.54 -7.59
CA TRP A 108 -12.19 32.98 -6.30
C TRP A 108 -11.87 34.08 -5.29
N GLN A 109 -10.94 34.99 -5.61
CA GLN A 109 -10.59 36.08 -4.69
C GLN A 109 -11.78 37.01 -4.43
N CYS A 110 -12.65 37.23 -5.39
CA CYS A 110 -13.86 38.03 -5.19
C CYS A 110 -14.88 37.37 -4.26
N TRP A 111 -15.02 36.03 -4.28
CA TRP A 111 -16.18 35.36 -3.69
C TRP A 111 -15.87 34.29 -2.64
N GLN A 112 -14.60 33.97 -2.33
CA GLN A 112 -14.25 32.83 -1.45
C GLN A 112 -14.96 32.78 -0.08
N PHE A 113 -15.40 33.92 0.46
CA PHE A 113 -16.12 34.01 1.75
C PHE A 113 -17.63 33.94 1.63
N ASP A 114 -18.16 33.94 0.42
CA ASP A 114 -19.59 33.97 0.11
C ASP A 114 -20.07 32.58 -0.42
N LEU A 115 -19.20 31.55 -0.39
CA LEU A 115 -19.45 30.20 -0.91
C LEU A 115 -19.89 29.22 0.19
N ASN A 116 -20.89 28.40 -0.10
CA ASN A 116 -21.35 27.32 0.77
C ASN A 116 -21.22 25.96 0.07
N PHE A 117 -20.22 25.19 0.48
CA PHE A 117 -19.95 23.86 -0.09
C PHE A 117 -20.96 22.82 0.40
N LYS A 118 -21.54 22.07 -0.54
CA LYS A 118 -22.38 20.91 -0.24
C LYS A 118 -21.61 19.61 -0.51
N PRO A 119 -22.14 18.46 -0.04
CA PRO A 119 -21.59 17.18 -0.45
C PRO A 119 -21.61 17.01 -1.97
N VAL A 120 -20.45 16.76 -2.56
CA VAL A 120 -20.22 16.58 -4.00
C VAL A 120 -19.31 15.37 -4.21
N PHE A 121 -19.27 14.82 -5.42
CA PHE A 121 -18.33 13.75 -5.72
C PHE A 121 -16.90 14.30 -5.79
N VAL A 122 -16.07 13.92 -4.81
CA VAL A 122 -14.66 14.29 -4.75
C VAL A 122 -13.83 13.18 -5.38
N GLU A 123 -13.12 13.51 -6.47
CA GLU A 123 -12.22 12.60 -7.17
C GLU A 123 -10.91 12.47 -6.40
N ARG A 124 -10.26 13.60 -6.09
CA ARG A 124 -8.98 13.65 -5.37
C ARG A 124 -8.97 14.81 -4.38
N GLU A 125 -8.37 14.59 -3.23
CA GLU A 125 -8.10 15.65 -2.25
C GLU A 125 -7.01 15.22 -1.27
N HIS A 126 -6.47 16.17 -0.53
CA HIS A 126 -5.72 15.85 0.68
C HIS A 126 -6.69 15.36 1.76
N VAL A 127 -6.40 14.21 2.35
CA VAL A 127 -7.22 13.64 3.43
C VAL A 127 -6.80 14.18 4.80
N ASN A 128 -7.75 14.20 5.74
CA ASN A 128 -7.54 14.54 7.16
C ASN A 128 -7.33 13.32 8.05
N ASP A 129 -7.60 12.12 7.54
CA ASP A 129 -7.24 10.86 8.18
C ASP A 129 -6.26 10.14 7.27
N ASP A 130 -4.98 10.19 7.63
CA ASP A 130 -3.92 9.45 6.97
C ASP A 130 -3.45 8.26 7.83
N THR A 131 -4.36 7.65 8.60
CA THR A 131 -4.05 6.40 9.29
C THR A 131 -3.73 5.31 8.25
N ILE A 132 -2.67 4.54 8.47
CA ILE A 132 -2.27 3.45 7.58
C ILE A 132 -3.46 2.48 7.39
N GLY A 133 -3.85 2.25 6.14
CA GLY A 133 -4.99 1.40 5.79
C GLY A 133 -6.34 2.10 5.69
N ALA A 134 -6.44 3.40 6.03
CA ALA A 134 -7.69 4.16 5.87
C ALA A 134 -8.00 4.51 4.40
N ASN A 135 -6.96 4.63 3.56
CA ASN A 135 -7.07 5.14 2.19
C ASN A 135 -6.65 4.11 1.14
N LEU A 136 -7.54 3.18 0.80
CA LEU A 136 -7.23 2.02 -0.07
C LEU A 136 -7.72 2.15 -1.52
N VAL A 137 -8.28 3.30 -1.92
CA VAL A 137 -8.76 3.52 -3.29
C VAL A 137 -7.55 3.44 -4.26
N PRO A 138 -7.60 2.58 -5.30
CA PRO A 138 -6.47 2.40 -6.22
C PRO A 138 -6.10 3.67 -7.00
N GLU A 139 -4.81 3.99 -7.01
CA GLU A 139 -4.25 5.14 -7.72
C GLU A 139 -3.89 4.84 -9.18
N SER A 140 -3.65 3.57 -9.52
CA SER A 140 -3.24 3.12 -10.86
C SER A 140 -1.91 3.73 -11.36
N LEU A 141 -0.95 3.91 -10.46
CA LEU A 141 0.40 4.43 -10.74
C LEU A 141 1.41 3.28 -10.93
N GLU A 142 2.45 3.48 -11.74
CA GLU A 142 3.61 2.59 -11.83
C GLU A 142 4.30 2.44 -10.48
N THR A 143 4.55 1.20 -10.11
CA THR A 143 5.19 0.82 -8.85
C THR A 143 6.65 0.42 -9.02
N GLY A 144 7.11 0.22 -10.25
CA GLY A 144 8.37 -0.44 -10.54
C GLY A 144 8.34 -1.91 -10.17
N GLU A 145 9.53 -2.47 -10.00
CA GLU A 145 9.73 -3.82 -9.46
C GLU A 145 9.63 -3.84 -7.93
N TYR A 146 9.17 -4.97 -7.40
CA TYR A 146 9.18 -5.22 -5.97
C TYR A 146 10.53 -5.78 -5.52
N ILE A 147 10.98 -5.32 -4.36
CA ILE A 147 12.19 -5.80 -3.70
C ILE A 147 11.87 -6.32 -2.31
N GLN A 148 12.78 -7.16 -1.81
CA GLN A 148 12.72 -7.70 -0.46
C GLN A 148 13.34 -6.72 0.54
N ASN A 149 12.61 -6.39 1.59
CA ASN A 149 13.07 -5.60 2.72
C ASN A 149 13.62 -6.50 3.84
N GLY A 150 14.93 -6.45 4.05
CA GLY A 150 15.61 -7.20 5.09
C GLY A 150 15.60 -8.71 4.83
N SER A 151 15.84 -9.53 5.86
CA SER A 151 15.80 -11.00 5.75
C SER A 151 14.37 -11.53 5.85
N PRO A 152 14.07 -12.68 5.20
CA PRO A 152 12.77 -13.32 5.33
C PRO A 152 12.61 -13.97 6.70
N GLU A 153 11.38 -13.98 7.20
CA GLU A 153 11.02 -14.77 8.38
C GLU A 153 10.73 -16.21 7.96
N ARG A 154 10.91 -17.15 8.90
CA ARG A 154 10.77 -18.59 8.64
C ARG A 154 10.34 -19.35 9.87
N PHE A 155 9.66 -20.49 9.69
CA PHE A 155 9.16 -21.33 10.79
C PHE A 155 10.17 -22.32 11.36
N GLY A 156 11.42 -22.32 10.87
CA GLY A 156 12.45 -23.20 11.43
C GLY A 156 12.42 -24.65 10.95
N PHE A 157 11.71 -24.96 9.87
CA PHE A 157 11.57 -26.32 9.34
C PHE A 157 12.84 -26.94 8.70
N TYR A 158 14.00 -26.30 8.85
CA TYR A 158 15.27 -26.73 8.25
C TYR A 158 16.05 -27.77 9.08
N LEU A 159 15.65 -28.02 10.32
CA LEU A 159 16.23 -29.08 11.16
C LEU A 159 15.33 -30.31 11.12
N ASN A 160 15.89 -31.45 10.70
CA ASN A 160 15.16 -32.70 10.54
C ASN A 160 15.37 -33.62 11.73
N ARG A 161 14.32 -34.35 12.08
CA ARG A 161 14.37 -35.60 12.84
C ARG A 161 14.02 -36.76 11.92
N TYR A 162 14.52 -37.93 12.27
CA TYR A 162 14.21 -39.17 11.56
C TYR A 162 13.21 -39.98 12.34
N VAL A 163 12.28 -40.64 11.66
CA VAL A 163 11.21 -41.41 12.29
C VAL A 163 11.20 -42.82 11.70
N ILE A 164 11.16 -43.81 12.58
CA ILE A 164 10.81 -45.20 12.26
C ILE A 164 9.40 -45.43 12.81
N ASN A 165 8.45 -45.75 11.94
CA ASN A 165 7.17 -46.30 12.35
C ASN A 165 7.29 -47.83 12.36
N ALA A 166 7.12 -48.45 13.52
CA ALA A 166 7.24 -49.89 13.68
C ALA A 166 6.31 -50.47 14.75
N THR A 167 5.99 -51.76 14.68
CA THR A 167 5.13 -52.43 15.68
C THR A 167 5.88 -52.83 16.96
N TYR A 168 7.21 -52.82 16.94
CA TYR A 168 8.07 -53.11 18.10
C TYR A 168 8.95 -51.90 18.38
N GLU A 169 9.21 -51.59 19.65
CA GLU A 169 10.13 -50.53 20.06
C GLU A 169 11.60 -50.98 19.94
N PRO A 170 12.51 -50.13 19.41
CA PRO A 170 13.92 -50.47 19.28
C PRO A 170 14.53 -50.90 20.62
N TYR A 171 15.45 -51.87 20.57
CA TYR A 171 16.20 -52.38 21.73
C TYR A 171 15.34 -53.08 22.80
N THR A 172 14.02 -53.21 22.61
CA THR A 172 13.11 -53.82 23.57
C THR A 172 12.22 -54.90 22.94
N ASP A 173 11.43 -55.57 23.76
CA ASP A 173 10.35 -56.48 23.32
C ASP A 173 8.96 -55.84 23.43
N THR A 174 8.90 -54.54 23.70
CA THR A 174 7.65 -53.79 23.83
C THR A 174 6.99 -53.66 22.47
N ARG A 175 5.71 -54.05 22.40
CA ARG A 175 4.91 -54.01 21.17
C ARG A 175 3.90 -52.87 21.23
N TYR A 176 3.83 -52.09 20.15
CA TYR A 176 2.88 -51.00 19.96
C TYR A 176 1.83 -51.44 18.93
N MET A 177 0.55 -51.32 19.31
CA MET A 177 -0.58 -51.66 18.42
C MET A 177 -1.02 -50.47 17.57
N GLY A 178 -0.84 -49.26 18.08
CA GLY A 178 -1.11 -48.02 17.38
C GLY A 178 -0.76 -46.79 18.20
N SER A 179 -0.67 -45.65 17.53
CA SER A 179 -0.45 -44.34 18.10
C SER A 179 -1.43 -43.34 17.48
N ASP A 180 -1.89 -42.38 18.28
CA ASP A 180 -2.63 -41.23 17.75
C ASP A 180 -1.64 -40.17 17.30
N VAL A 181 -1.62 -39.84 16.00
CA VAL A 181 -0.70 -38.87 15.41
C VAL A 181 -1.51 -37.68 14.91
N ALA A 182 -1.63 -36.67 15.76
CA ALA A 182 -2.40 -35.45 15.51
C ALA A 182 -3.90 -35.70 15.25
N GLY A 183 -4.50 -36.63 15.99
CA GLY A 183 -5.90 -37.04 15.82
C GLY A 183 -6.10 -38.11 14.72
N ILE A 184 -5.00 -38.64 14.17
CA ILE A 184 -5.01 -39.68 13.13
C ILE A 184 -4.48 -40.98 13.74
N PRO A 185 -5.33 -42.00 13.94
CA PRO A 185 -4.88 -43.30 14.40
C PRO A 185 -3.95 -43.96 13.36
N MET A 186 -2.72 -44.26 13.77
CA MET A 186 -1.73 -44.99 12.97
C MET A 186 -1.42 -46.33 13.62
N ALA A 187 -1.17 -47.36 12.82
CA ALA A 187 -0.68 -48.63 13.33
C ALA A 187 0.79 -48.52 13.75
N GLY A 188 1.17 -49.26 14.79
CA GLY A 188 2.53 -49.23 15.35
C GLY A 188 2.81 -48.02 16.24
N GLY A 189 4.07 -47.90 16.68
CA GLY A 189 4.61 -46.76 17.41
C GLY A 189 5.55 -45.93 16.53
N LEU A 190 5.70 -44.64 16.87
CA LEU A 190 6.64 -43.74 16.21
C LEU A 190 7.89 -43.59 17.08
N PHE A 191 9.05 -43.96 16.55
CA PHE A 191 10.35 -43.84 17.21
C PHE A 191 11.17 -42.78 16.49
N VAL A 192 11.61 -41.76 17.24
CA VAL A 192 12.17 -40.53 16.70
C VAL A 192 13.65 -40.41 17.07
N PHE A 193 14.47 -40.06 16.09
CA PHE A 193 15.93 -39.99 16.21
C PHE A 193 16.42 -38.61 15.76
N ASN A 194 17.41 -38.05 16.47
CA ASN A 194 17.93 -36.72 16.16
C ASN A 194 18.97 -36.76 15.03
N ASN A 195 19.59 -37.91 14.77
CA ASN A 195 20.62 -38.06 13.75
C ASN A 195 20.55 -39.43 13.06
N TRP A 196 21.26 -39.54 11.94
CA TRP A 196 21.32 -40.75 11.13
C TRP A 196 21.91 -41.94 11.90
N GLN A 197 22.93 -41.72 12.73
CA GLN A 197 23.62 -42.78 13.45
C GLN A 197 22.69 -43.49 14.44
N GLN A 198 21.93 -42.73 15.23
CA GLN A 198 20.91 -43.25 16.15
C GLN A 198 19.85 -44.10 15.42
N MET A 199 19.34 -43.59 14.29
CA MET A 199 18.36 -44.33 13.47
C MET A 199 18.97 -45.61 12.88
N ASN A 200 20.19 -45.54 12.37
CA ASN A 200 20.89 -46.67 11.77
C ASN A 200 21.18 -47.77 12.80
N ASN A 201 21.55 -47.39 14.03
CA ASN A 201 21.72 -48.33 15.14
C ASN A 201 20.40 -49.03 15.50
N ALA A 202 19.28 -48.31 15.48
CA ALA A 202 17.97 -48.91 15.73
C ALA A 202 17.58 -49.90 14.61
N ILE A 203 17.82 -49.57 13.34
CA ILE A 203 17.60 -50.50 12.21
C ILE A 203 18.44 -51.76 12.36
N GLN A 204 19.70 -51.63 12.79
CA GLN A 204 20.57 -52.78 13.07
C GLN A 204 20.05 -53.64 14.22
N ASP A 205 19.48 -53.04 15.28
CA ASP A 205 18.82 -53.80 16.34
C ASP A 205 17.63 -54.62 15.81
N TYR A 206 16.74 -54.03 15.00
CA TYR A 206 15.67 -54.79 14.34
C TYR A 206 16.21 -55.94 13.49
N ALA A 207 17.31 -55.73 12.75
CA ALA A 207 17.95 -56.77 11.96
C ALA A 207 18.49 -57.92 12.83
N ASN A 208 19.24 -57.59 13.88
CA ASN A 208 19.83 -58.55 14.80
C ASN A 208 18.77 -59.38 15.55
N ARG A 209 17.59 -58.81 15.79
CA ARG A 209 16.45 -59.49 16.41
C ARG A 209 15.54 -60.23 15.41
N GLY A 210 15.84 -60.19 14.11
CA GLY A 210 15.00 -60.80 13.07
C GLY A 210 13.65 -60.13 12.88
N ARG A 211 13.56 -58.81 13.12
CA ARG A 211 12.32 -58.01 13.15
C ARG A 211 12.30 -56.90 12.10
N LEU A 212 13.03 -57.02 10.99
CA LEU A 212 13.01 -56.00 9.93
C LEU A 212 11.59 -55.77 9.37
N GLU A 213 10.78 -56.83 9.28
CA GLU A 213 9.38 -56.78 8.85
C GLU A 213 8.45 -56.01 9.82
N ALA A 214 8.93 -55.68 11.03
CA ALA A 214 8.17 -54.86 11.98
C ALA A 214 8.21 -53.37 11.61
N ILE A 215 9.16 -52.94 10.78
CA ILE A 215 9.29 -51.57 10.31
C ILE A 215 8.29 -51.36 9.17
N ALA A 216 7.32 -50.47 9.38
CA ALA A 216 6.35 -50.10 8.37
C ALA A 216 6.87 -48.97 7.48
N ASN A 217 7.51 -47.94 8.06
CA ASN A 217 7.98 -46.77 7.33
C ASN A 217 9.21 -46.14 8.00
N VAL A 218 10.10 -45.57 7.18
CA VAL A 218 11.21 -44.73 7.63
C VAL A 218 11.15 -43.41 6.88
N TYR A 219 11.19 -42.27 7.57
CA TYR A 219 11.01 -40.95 6.95
C TYR A 219 11.63 -39.83 7.77
N ALA A 220 11.84 -38.67 7.14
CA ALA A 220 12.25 -37.46 7.82
C ALA A 220 11.04 -36.55 8.09
N VAL A 221 11.12 -35.76 9.17
CA VAL A 221 10.16 -34.70 9.51
C VAL A 221 10.91 -33.52 10.13
N PRO A 222 10.39 -32.28 10.09
CA PRO A 222 11.04 -31.19 10.78
C PRO A 222 10.89 -31.34 12.30
N TYR A 223 11.90 -30.88 13.05
CA TYR A 223 11.95 -30.88 14.51
C TYR A 223 10.68 -30.27 15.13
N THR A 224 10.16 -29.23 14.48
CA THR A 224 8.98 -28.49 14.92
C THR A 224 7.66 -29.26 14.80
N SER A 225 7.66 -30.51 14.33
CA SER A 225 6.45 -31.33 14.18
C SER A 225 5.95 -31.99 15.48
N PHE A 226 6.78 -31.99 16.53
CA PHE A 226 6.47 -32.65 17.81
C PHE A 226 6.45 -31.65 18.96
N ASN A 227 5.53 -31.78 19.92
CA ASN A 227 5.73 -31.13 21.21
C ASN A 227 6.76 -31.92 22.01
N ASP A 228 7.58 -31.25 22.82
CA ASP A 228 8.54 -31.95 23.66
C ASP A 228 7.84 -32.82 24.72
N SER A 229 6.60 -32.48 25.09
CA SER A 229 5.74 -33.30 25.95
C SER A 229 5.29 -34.62 25.33
N ASP A 230 5.34 -34.74 24.01
CA ASP A 230 4.85 -35.90 23.27
C ASP A 230 5.99 -36.89 22.99
N LEU A 231 7.19 -36.65 23.53
CA LEU A 231 8.42 -37.40 23.27
C LEU A 231 9.06 -37.88 24.57
N ASP A 232 9.02 -39.18 24.81
CA ASP A 232 9.70 -39.82 25.93
C ASP A 232 11.11 -40.23 25.51
N LEU A 233 12.15 -39.67 26.13
CA LEU A 233 13.53 -40.08 25.91
C LEU A 233 13.76 -41.51 26.42
N ARG A 234 14.38 -42.34 25.59
CA ARG A 234 14.75 -43.73 25.86
C ARG A 234 16.24 -43.93 25.61
N GLU A 235 16.89 -44.68 26.51
CA GLU A 235 18.26 -45.14 26.32
C GLU A 235 18.24 -46.52 25.63
N GLY A 236 18.77 -46.63 24.42
CA GLY A 236 18.91 -47.91 23.72
C GLY A 236 20.10 -48.73 24.21
N SER A 237 21.09 -48.08 24.80
CA SER A 237 22.27 -48.68 25.42
C SER A 237 22.70 -47.80 26.60
N ALA A 238 22.97 -48.42 27.75
CA ALA A 238 23.24 -47.69 28.98
C ALA A 238 24.47 -46.78 28.85
N GLY A 239 24.24 -45.46 28.94
CA GLY A 239 25.30 -44.45 28.90
C GLY A 239 25.90 -44.18 27.52
N ASP A 240 25.29 -44.68 26.43
CA ASP A 240 25.76 -44.41 25.06
C ASP A 240 24.72 -43.61 24.25
N PRO A 241 24.94 -42.30 24.07
CA PRO A 241 23.97 -41.41 23.42
C PRO A 241 23.75 -41.71 21.93
N ASP A 242 24.61 -42.53 21.31
CA ASP A 242 24.43 -42.98 19.93
C ASP A 242 23.31 -44.01 19.78
N PHE A 243 22.77 -44.51 20.90
CA PHE A 243 21.63 -45.42 20.94
C PHE A 243 20.35 -44.76 21.50
N ASP A 244 20.43 -43.49 21.90
CA ASP A 244 19.27 -42.75 22.41
C ASP A 244 18.24 -42.49 21.31
N TYR A 245 16.97 -42.54 21.69
CA TYR A 245 15.84 -42.25 20.82
C TYR A 245 14.66 -41.73 21.65
N TYR A 246 13.63 -41.24 20.97
CA TYR A 246 12.38 -40.87 21.63
C TYR A 246 11.26 -41.80 21.19
N ALA A 247 10.46 -42.26 22.14
CA ALA A 247 9.17 -42.88 21.87
C ALA A 247 8.10 -41.79 21.84
N PHE A 248 7.36 -41.68 20.74
CA PHE A 248 6.25 -40.75 20.64
C PHE A 248 5.05 -41.27 21.45
N THR A 249 4.55 -40.47 22.37
CA THR A 249 3.48 -40.88 23.31
C THR A 249 2.07 -40.66 22.77
N GLY A 250 1.95 -39.99 21.63
CA GLY A 250 0.68 -39.67 20.97
C GLY A 250 0.33 -38.20 21.07
N SER A 251 -0.48 -37.72 20.13
CA SER A 251 -1.04 -36.36 20.14
C SER A 251 -2.40 -36.35 19.44
N THR A 252 -3.36 -35.64 20.01
CA THR A 252 -4.74 -35.55 19.49
C THR A 252 -4.93 -34.38 18.53
N ALA A 253 -3.91 -33.54 18.30
CA ALA A 253 -3.97 -32.39 17.42
C ALA A 253 -2.60 -32.11 16.76
N PRO A 254 -2.57 -31.49 15.56
CA PRO A 254 -1.32 -31.03 14.96
C PRO A 254 -0.60 -30.02 15.85
N LYS A 255 0.74 -30.03 15.84
CA LYS A 255 1.52 -29.01 16.54
C LYS A 255 1.42 -27.68 15.80
N ALA A 256 0.97 -26.65 16.51
CA ALA A 256 0.99 -25.28 16.02
C ALA A 256 2.36 -24.62 16.27
N SER A 257 2.81 -23.81 15.33
CA SER A 257 3.96 -22.92 15.45
C SER A 257 3.57 -21.57 14.87
N THR A 258 4.06 -20.48 15.47
CA THR A 258 3.63 -19.12 15.10
C THR A 258 4.84 -18.27 14.77
N VAL A 259 4.72 -17.48 13.71
CA VAL A 259 5.67 -16.42 13.36
C VAL A 259 4.92 -15.10 13.34
N THR A 260 5.48 -14.10 14.02
CA THR A 260 4.97 -12.74 14.06
C THR A 260 5.92 -11.82 13.32
N ILE A 261 5.38 -10.93 12.49
CA ILE A 261 6.17 -10.08 11.60
C ILE A 261 5.71 -8.64 11.75
N SER A 262 6.65 -7.76 12.07
CA SER A 262 6.41 -6.33 12.05
C SER A 262 6.39 -5.81 10.61
N ARG A 263 5.35 -5.05 10.26
CA ARG A 263 5.30 -4.32 9.00
C ARG A 263 6.42 -3.27 8.99
N PRO A 264 7.29 -3.21 7.96
CA PRO A 264 8.26 -2.13 7.80
C PRO A 264 7.58 -0.76 7.77
N ASN A 265 8.17 0.24 8.43
CA ASN A 265 7.73 1.65 8.33
C ASN A 265 8.49 2.44 7.25
N THR A 266 9.35 1.74 6.50
CA THR A 266 10.15 2.30 5.42
C THR A 266 10.03 1.41 4.19
N ILE A 267 10.26 2.01 3.04
CA ILE A 267 10.24 1.39 1.72
C ILE A 267 11.64 1.53 1.15
N ASP A 268 12.42 0.46 1.10
CA ASP A 268 13.80 0.49 0.62
C ASP A 268 14.64 1.61 1.30
N GLY A 269 14.49 1.74 2.62
CA GLY A 269 15.16 2.79 3.41
C GLY A 269 14.57 4.21 3.30
N TYR A 270 13.57 4.44 2.44
CA TYR A 270 12.82 5.69 2.40
C TYR A 270 11.71 5.69 3.45
N THR A 271 11.58 6.77 4.22
CA THR A 271 10.45 6.99 5.14
C THR A 271 9.39 7.82 4.42
N PRO A 272 8.20 7.26 4.11
CA PRO A 272 7.15 7.99 3.42
C PRO A 272 6.61 9.16 4.25
N LYS A 273 6.24 10.25 3.58
CA LYS A 273 5.47 11.35 4.16
C LYS A 273 3.99 11.01 4.22
N ASN A 274 3.50 10.28 3.21
CA ASN A 274 2.10 9.90 3.05
C ASN A 274 1.94 8.42 3.41
N ASN A 275 1.15 8.11 4.43
CA ASN A 275 0.99 6.76 4.96
C ASN A 275 0.28 5.79 4.01
N LYS A 276 -0.40 6.30 2.98
CA LYS A 276 -0.95 5.46 1.89
C LYS A 276 0.15 4.66 1.18
N LEU A 277 1.40 5.13 1.18
CA LEU A 277 2.52 4.39 0.59
C LEU A 277 2.88 3.12 1.38
N LEU A 278 2.35 2.96 2.59
CA LEU A 278 2.58 1.81 3.46
C LEU A 278 1.51 0.71 3.31
N THR A 279 0.67 0.77 2.27
CA THR A 279 -0.38 -0.21 1.94
C THR A 279 -0.11 -0.87 0.59
N TYR A 280 -0.89 -1.89 0.22
CA TYR A 280 -0.86 -2.44 -1.14
C TYR A 280 -1.34 -1.38 -2.16
N PRO A 281 -0.73 -1.27 -3.36
CA PRO A 281 0.31 -2.12 -3.95
C PRO A 281 1.76 -1.74 -3.58
N TYR A 282 2.00 -0.77 -2.72
CA TYR A 282 3.36 -0.26 -2.49
C TYR A 282 4.18 -1.14 -1.53
N GLN A 283 3.50 -1.83 -0.61
CA GLN A 283 4.11 -2.69 0.39
C GLN A 283 3.19 -3.86 0.77
N ASN A 284 3.73 -5.07 0.85
CA ASN A 284 2.98 -6.27 1.23
C ASN A 284 3.89 -7.36 1.84
N ALA A 285 3.28 -8.35 2.49
CA ALA A 285 3.96 -9.59 2.86
C ALA A 285 3.72 -10.65 1.77
N VAL A 286 4.70 -11.51 1.56
CA VAL A 286 4.60 -12.64 0.62
C VAL A 286 4.97 -13.92 1.34
N ILE A 287 4.06 -14.89 1.36
CA ILE A 287 4.29 -16.22 1.90
C ILE A 287 4.58 -17.20 0.78
N THR A 288 5.58 -18.05 0.93
CA THR A 288 5.95 -19.03 -0.09
C THR A 288 6.67 -20.23 0.49
N ASN A 289 6.50 -21.38 -0.15
CA ASN A 289 7.25 -22.60 0.16
C ASN A 289 8.55 -22.73 -0.67
N ASN A 290 8.90 -21.71 -1.48
CA ASN A 290 10.01 -21.73 -2.45
C ASN A 290 10.00 -22.96 -3.38
N ASN A 291 8.82 -23.54 -3.59
CA ASN A 291 8.58 -24.75 -4.37
C ASN A 291 7.31 -24.58 -5.24
N GLY A 292 7.11 -23.37 -5.77
CA GLY A 292 6.06 -23.04 -6.72
C GLY A 292 4.73 -22.55 -6.13
N THR A 293 4.59 -22.45 -4.80
CA THR A 293 3.38 -21.89 -4.17
C THR A 293 3.69 -20.58 -3.47
N VAL A 294 2.95 -19.52 -3.83
CA VAL A 294 3.10 -18.16 -3.30
C VAL A 294 1.71 -17.61 -2.98
N ASN A 295 1.58 -16.87 -1.88
CA ASN A 295 0.42 -16.02 -1.61
C ASN A 295 0.86 -14.63 -1.12
N ASN A 296 0.18 -13.58 -1.59
CA ASN A 296 0.42 -12.20 -1.22
C ASN A 296 -0.57 -11.78 -0.12
N LEU A 297 -0.05 -11.31 1.01
CA LEU A 297 -0.82 -10.87 2.17
C LEU A 297 -0.67 -9.37 2.35
N TYR A 298 -1.80 -8.67 2.37
CA TYR A 298 -1.85 -7.20 2.48
C TYR A 298 -2.00 -6.77 3.94
N TYR A 299 -1.09 -5.93 4.44
CA TYR A 299 -1.02 -5.60 5.86
C TYR A 299 -2.32 -4.96 6.39
N GLU A 300 -2.95 -4.11 5.58
CA GLU A 300 -4.20 -3.40 5.88
C GLU A 300 -5.42 -4.30 6.14
N TYR A 301 -5.36 -5.59 5.79
CA TYR A 301 -6.43 -6.55 6.02
C TYR A 301 -6.22 -7.43 7.26
N PHE A 302 -5.12 -7.24 7.99
CA PHE A 302 -4.96 -7.81 9.32
C PHE A 302 -5.65 -6.92 10.36
N SER A 303 -6.16 -7.52 11.44
CA SER A 303 -6.69 -6.77 12.58
C SER A 303 -5.63 -5.89 13.25
N ASN A 304 -4.35 -6.29 13.16
CA ASN A 304 -3.19 -5.50 13.57
C ASN A 304 -2.21 -5.33 12.38
N PRO A 305 -2.37 -4.28 11.56
CA PRO A 305 -1.51 -4.05 10.40
C PRO A 305 -0.04 -3.80 10.72
N ALA A 306 0.30 -3.42 11.96
CA ALA A 306 1.67 -3.17 12.38
C ALA A 306 2.43 -4.45 12.71
N SER A 307 1.73 -5.51 13.11
CA SER A 307 2.31 -6.79 13.52
C SER A 307 1.37 -7.93 13.11
N ILE A 308 1.75 -8.61 12.03
CA ILE A 308 0.94 -9.68 11.44
C ILE A 308 1.37 -11.03 12.00
N THR A 309 0.42 -11.96 12.12
CA THR A 309 0.66 -13.29 12.67
C THR A 309 0.30 -14.36 11.66
N ILE A 310 1.22 -15.30 11.47
CA ILE A 310 1.06 -16.44 10.59
C ILE A 310 1.32 -17.69 11.42
N GLU A 311 0.44 -18.68 11.29
CA GLU A 311 0.49 -19.92 12.04
C GLU A 311 0.66 -21.09 11.09
N ALA A 312 1.52 -22.03 11.46
CA ALA A 312 1.71 -23.29 10.78
C ALA A 312 1.28 -24.42 11.70
N ILE A 313 0.53 -25.36 11.16
CA ILE A 313 0.17 -26.62 11.81
C ILE A 313 0.92 -27.76 11.14
N ALA A 314 1.57 -28.60 11.95
CA ALA A 314 2.41 -29.69 11.48
C ALA A 314 1.95 -31.02 12.09
N SER A 315 1.87 -32.06 11.26
CA SER A 315 1.64 -33.44 11.69
C SER A 315 2.85 -34.30 11.34
N PRO A 316 3.44 -35.06 12.30
CA PRO A 316 4.62 -35.89 12.08
C PRO A 316 4.29 -37.23 11.39
N THR A 317 3.34 -37.19 10.46
CA THR A 317 3.00 -38.29 9.56
C THR A 317 4.04 -38.42 8.44
N ILE A 318 3.96 -39.51 7.67
CA ILE A 318 4.86 -39.76 6.55
C ILE A 318 4.80 -38.58 5.57
N GLY A 319 5.96 -37.96 5.32
CA GLY A 319 6.09 -36.78 4.46
C GLY A 319 5.85 -35.43 5.15
N ALA A 320 5.61 -35.42 6.47
CA ALA A 320 5.35 -34.25 7.31
C ALA A 320 4.34 -33.27 6.70
N SER A 321 3.04 -33.54 6.91
CA SER A 321 1.99 -32.65 6.43
C SER A 321 2.00 -31.33 7.21
N ILE A 322 2.37 -30.23 6.54
CA ILE A 322 2.45 -28.90 7.15
C ILE A 322 1.63 -27.92 6.33
N PHE A 323 0.70 -27.23 7.01
CA PHE A 323 -0.14 -26.19 6.43
C PHE A 323 0.08 -24.87 7.16
N VAL A 324 0.26 -23.78 6.42
CA VAL A 324 0.45 -22.44 6.97
C VAL A 324 -0.70 -21.53 6.56
N TYR A 325 -1.17 -20.67 7.47
CA TYR A 325 -2.26 -19.73 7.22
C TYR A 325 -2.09 -18.44 8.04
N PRO A 326 -2.60 -17.29 7.55
CA PRO A 326 -2.61 -16.06 8.32
C PRO A 326 -3.73 -16.06 9.38
N LYS A 327 -3.44 -15.46 10.55
CA LYS A 327 -4.42 -15.23 11.60
C LYS A 327 -4.99 -13.81 11.53
N ASN A 328 -6.26 -13.66 11.90
CA ASN A 328 -6.98 -12.39 11.95
C ASN A 328 -6.88 -11.58 10.64
N TYR A 329 -6.97 -12.27 9.51
CA TYR A 329 -6.78 -11.72 8.17
C TYR A 329 -8.09 -11.75 7.39
N LYS A 330 -8.46 -10.62 6.77
CA LYS A 330 -9.75 -10.42 6.09
C LYS A 330 -10.95 -10.71 7.01
N LYS A 331 -10.84 -10.30 8.29
CA LYS A 331 -11.85 -10.51 9.35
C LYS A 331 -12.11 -11.98 9.71
N ILE A 332 -11.19 -12.89 9.38
CA ILE A 332 -11.27 -14.31 9.72
C ILE A 332 -10.12 -14.63 10.70
N GLU A 333 -10.45 -15.23 11.85
CA GLU A 333 -9.48 -15.55 12.90
C GLU A 333 -8.40 -16.54 12.42
N ASN A 334 -8.80 -17.64 11.80
CA ASN A 334 -7.90 -18.62 11.17
C ASN A 334 -8.28 -18.73 9.69
N ASN A 335 -7.58 -18.00 8.82
CA ASN A 335 -7.97 -17.90 7.43
C ASN A 335 -7.27 -18.94 6.55
N PHE A 336 -7.75 -20.19 6.64
CA PHE A 336 -7.18 -21.31 5.88
C PHE A 336 -7.28 -21.12 4.35
N ASN A 337 -8.22 -20.32 3.85
CA ASN A 337 -8.34 -20.05 2.40
C ASN A 337 -7.17 -19.24 1.83
N GLU A 338 -6.45 -18.53 2.70
CA GLU A 338 -5.28 -17.72 2.35
C GLU A 338 -3.97 -18.45 2.71
N GLY A 339 -4.07 -19.74 3.04
CA GLY A 339 -2.95 -20.58 3.42
C GLY A 339 -2.31 -21.34 2.26
N LEU A 340 -1.20 -22.02 2.54
CA LEU A 340 -0.52 -22.89 1.59
C LEU A 340 0.14 -24.08 2.29
N MET A 341 0.44 -25.11 1.50
CA MET A 341 1.16 -26.31 1.97
C MET A 341 2.67 -26.09 1.88
N ALA A 342 3.42 -26.55 2.90
CA ALA A 342 4.86 -26.67 2.78
C ALA A 342 5.28 -27.81 1.83
N GLY A 343 6.56 -27.85 1.46
CA GLY A 343 7.10 -28.96 0.69
C GLY A 343 7.09 -30.26 1.49
N LYS A 344 6.78 -31.38 0.83
CA LYS A 344 6.85 -32.71 1.48
C LYS A 344 8.29 -33.05 1.88
N TYR A 345 8.39 -33.79 2.98
CA TYR A 345 9.65 -34.35 3.45
C TYR A 345 9.90 -35.75 2.87
N PRO A 346 11.17 -36.16 2.73
CA PRO A 346 11.53 -37.42 2.11
C PRO A 346 11.11 -38.62 2.96
N THR A 347 10.63 -39.65 2.28
CA THR A 347 10.62 -41.04 2.77
C THR A 347 11.98 -41.68 2.52
N LEU A 348 12.48 -42.46 3.46
CA LEU A 348 13.81 -43.05 3.42
C LEU A 348 13.70 -44.55 3.14
N SER A 349 14.42 -45.03 2.13
CA SER A 349 14.48 -46.46 1.82
C SER A 349 15.37 -47.22 2.80
N TRP A 350 15.01 -48.48 3.11
CA TRP A 350 15.84 -49.42 3.85
C TRP A 350 15.83 -50.80 3.17
N SER A 351 16.81 -51.64 3.48
CA SER A 351 17.09 -52.90 2.76
C SER A 351 16.01 -53.98 2.86
N GLY A 352 15.00 -53.81 3.72
CA GLY A 352 13.89 -54.75 3.89
C GLY A 352 12.77 -54.64 2.87
N ASP A 353 12.67 -53.54 2.12
CA ASP A 353 11.50 -53.29 1.27
C ASP A 353 11.88 -52.71 -0.11
N THR A 354 12.00 -53.56 -1.13
CA THR A 354 12.36 -53.12 -2.49
C THR A 354 11.15 -52.72 -3.34
N TYR A 355 9.91 -53.01 -2.91
CA TYR A 355 8.70 -52.88 -3.72
C TYR A 355 7.77 -51.74 -3.25
N THR A 356 7.59 -51.56 -1.94
CA THR A 356 6.83 -50.43 -1.37
C THR A 356 7.60 -49.12 -1.49
N ASN A 357 8.94 -49.17 -1.40
CA ASN A 357 9.80 -48.00 -1.65
C ASN A 357 9.63 -47.44 -3.07
N TRP A 358 9.30 -48.28 -4.05
CA TRP A 358 8.98 -47.83 -5.41
C TRP A 358 7.59 -47.20 -5.52
N LEU A 359 6.57 -47.77 -4.88
CA LEU A 359 5.20 -47.22 -4.89
C LEU A 359 5.07 -45.90 -4.10
N THR A 360 5.74 -45.77 -2.95
CA THR A 360 5.71 -44.56 -2.10
C THR A 360 6.45 -43.39 -2.71
N GLN A 361 7.55 -43.62 -3.43
CA GLN A 361 8.24 -42.59 -4.21
C GLN A 361 7.40 -42.07 -5.39
N ASN A 362 6.46 -42.87 -5.91
CA ASN A 362 5.61 -42.52 -7.06
C ASN A 362 4.19 -42.04 -6.70
N ALA A 363 3.69 -42.31 -5.48
CA ALA A 363 2.31 -42.01 -5.05
C ALA A 363 2.07 -40.56 -4.57
N VAL A 364 3.11 -39.73 -4.49
CA VAL A 364 2.98 -38.29 -4.18
C VAL A 364 2.76 -37.51 -5.48
N ASN A 365 1.53 -37.57 -6.01
CA ASN A 365 1.14 -36.80 -7.19
C ASN A 365 -0.29 -36.24 -7.02
N ILE A 366 -0.46 -35.34 -6.05
CA ILE A 366 -1.56 -34.37 -6.09
C ILE A 366 -0.94 -32.98 -6.01
N SER A 367 -0.50 -32.51 -7.18
CA SER A 367 -0.26 -31.11 -7.46
C SER A 367 -1.62 -30.41 -7.51
N ALA A 368 -2.04 -29.78 -6.43
CA ALA A 368 -3.10 -28.77 -6.48
C ALA A 368 -2.54 -27.48 -7.10
N GLY A 369 -2.12 -27.56 -8.35
CA GLY A 369 -1.78 -26.42 -9.19
C GLY A 369 -2.89 -26.27 -10.21
N VAL A 370 -3.89 -25.43 -9.92
CA VAL A 370 -4.70 -24.60 -10.84
C VAL A 370 -5.72 -23.84 -9.97
N ILE A 371 -5.43 -22.59 -9.64
CA ILE A 371 -6.43 -21.53 -9.38
C ILE A 371 -5.84 -20.28 -10.05
N SER A 372 -5.93 -20.22 -11.38
CA SER A 372 -6.95 -19.51 -12.17
C SER A 372 -6.64 -18.01 -12.31
N ASP A 373 -6.09 -17.66 -13.46
CA ASP A 373 -6.12 -16.34 -14.07
C ASP A 373 -7.54 -15.74 -13.96
N VAL A 374 -7.75 -14.86 -12.97
CA VAL A 374 -8.99 -14.08 -12.87
C VAL A 374 -8.64 -12.65 -12.47
N ALA A 375 -8.30 -11.84 -13.48
CA ALA A 375 -8.67 -10.42 -13.55
C ALA A 375 -8.18 -9.77 -14.87
N LYS A 376 -8.66 -10.27 -16.02
CA LYS A 376 -8.66 -9.44 -17.25
C LYS A 376 -9.79 -8.42 -17.11
N LEU A 377 -9.50 -7.29 -16.47
CA LEU A 377 -10.44 -6.16 -16.43
C LEU A 377 -10.51 -5.48 -17.81
N PRO A 378 -11.71 -5.15 -18.30
CA PRO A 378 -11.92 -4.60 -19.63
C PRO A 378 -11.33 -3.19 -19.73
N ILE A 379 -10.49 -2.98 -20.74
CA ILE A 379 -9.97 -1.67 -21.12
C ILE A 379 -11.14 -0.87 -21.70
N ILE A 380 -11.53 0.21 -21.02
CA ILE A 380 -12.49 1.20 -21.54
C ILE A 380 -11.76 2.02 -22.62
N PRO A 381 -12.28 2.12 -23.86
CA PRO A 381 -11.65 2.92 -24.90
C PRO A 381 -11.74 4.42 -24.55
N TYR A 382 -10.57 5.02 -24.44
CA TYR A 382 -10.32 6.44 -24.25
C TYR A 382 -10.80 7.23 -25.48
N ASN A 383 -11.70 8.20 -25.26
CA ASN A 383 -12.12 9.18 -26.26
C ASN A 383 -11.44 10.53 -25.95
N PRO A 384 -10.55 11.06 -26.81
CA PRO A 384 -9.85 12.30 -26.55
C PRO A 384 -10.72 13.48 -27.01
N VAL A 385 -11.36 14.17 -26.07
CA VAL A 385 -11.82 15.54 -26.31
C VAL A 385 -10.88 16.46 -25.55
N VAL A 386 -10.03 17.13 -26.34
CA VAL A 386 -9.05 18.13 -25.94
C VAL A 386 -9.80 19.39 -25.49
N GLY A 387 -9.63 19.76 -24.22
CA GLY A 387 -10.11 21.02 -23.64
C GLY A 387 -9.95 20.99 -22.13
N THR A 388 -9.20 21.96 -21.59
CA THR A 388 -8.77 22.18 -20.18
C THR A 388 -7.80 21.13 -19.57
N ALA A 389 -6.68 21.64 -19.07
CA ALA A 389 -5.50 20.88 -18.66
C ALA A 389 -5.74 20.12 -17.34
N ASN A 390 -6.11 18.84 -17.43
CA ASN A 390 -6.13 17.91 -16.31
C ASN A 390 -4.69 17.43 -15.97
N LEU A 391 -3.88 18.28 -15.33
CA LEU A 391 -2.46 17.99 -15.02
C LEU A 391 -2.28 16.72 -14.16
N ALA A 392 -3.14 16.51 -13.16
CA ALA A 392 -3.08 15.32 -12.31
C ALA A 392 -3.35 14.02 -13.10
N SER A 393 -4.24 14.07 -14.09
CA SER A 393 -4.56 12.90 -14.93
C SER A 393 -3.49 12.64 -15.99
N SER A 394 -2.84 13.68 -16.55
CA SER A 394 -1.74 13.48 -17.51
C SER A 394 -0.48 12.93 -16.84
N ILE A 395 -0.13 13.42 -15.63
CA ILE A 395 0.97 12.88 -14.83
C ILE A 395 0.66 11.45 -14.39
N ALA A 396 -0.55 11.19 -13.88
CA ALA A 396 -0.97 9.83 -13.51
C ALA A 396 -0.95 8.87 -14.71
N ASN A 397 -1.36 9.31 -15.91
CA ASN A 397 -1.33 8.48 -17.12
C ASN A 397 0.11 8.19 -17.60
N GLN A 398 1.01 9.17 -17.56
CA GLN A 398 2.44 8.95 -17.87
C GLN A 398 3.10 7.99 -16.86
N ILE A 399 2.68 8.05 -15.60
CA ILE A 399 3.10 7.11 -14.56
C ILE A 399 2.35 5.77 -14.69
N SER A 400 1.18 5.67 -15.33
CA SER A 400 0.40 4.42 -15.38
C SER A 400 0.84 3.44 -16.48
N GLU A 401 1.45 3.93 -17.57
CA GLU A 401 1.70 3.14 -18.78
C GLU A 401 2.68 1.95 -18.63
N VAL A 402 3.36 1.80 -17.50
CA VAL A 402 4.36 0.73 -17.27
C VAL A 402 3.79 -0.43 -16.41
N TYR A 403 2.60 -0.26 -15.80
CA TYR A 403 2.05 -1.06 -14.68
C TYR A 403 1.77 -2.54 -15.00
N LYS A 404 1.84 -2.95 -16.26
CA LYS A 404 1.31 -4.24 -16.72
C LYS A 404 2.31 -5.40 -16.75
N HIS A 405 3.56 -5.22 -16.33
CA HIS A 405 4.60 -6.25 -16.52
C HIS A 405 5.07 -7.04 -15.28
N SER A 406 4.59 -6.78 -14.05
CA SER A 406 5.11 -7.49 -12.85
C SER A 406 4.10 -7.83 -11.74
N LEU A 407 2.79 -7.53 -11.87
CA LEU A 407 1.80 -7.79 -10.80
C LEU A 407 1.38 -9.24 -10.63
N VAL A 408 1.87 -10.11 -11.49
CA VAL A 408 2.01 -11.50 -11.10
C VAL A 408 3.36 -11.55 -10.42
N SER A 409 3.39 -11.61 -9.07
CA SER A 409 4.53 -12.17 -8.34
C SER A 409 5.04 -13.29 -9.20
N GLN A 410 6.23 -13.13 -9.83
CA GLN A 410 6.74 -13.98 -10.90
C GLN A 410 6.35 -15.42 -10.60
N SER A 411 5.22 -15.83 -11.17
CA SER A 411 4.54 -17.02 -10.67
C SER A 411 5.28 -18.15 -11.32
N VAL A 412 6.24 -18.68 -10.57
CA VAL A 412 7.02 -19.88 -10.86
C VAL A 412 8.13 -19.66 -11.90
N ILE A 413 9.28 -19.14 -11.45
CA ILE A 413 10.58 -19.53 -12.02
C ILE A 413 11.23 -20.49 -11.02
N GLY A 414 10.97 -21.79 -11.16
CA GLY A 414 11.51 -22.80 -10.27
C GLY A 414 10.65 -24.06 -10.24
N ASN A 415 11.32 -25.20 -10.34
CA ASN A 415 10.74 -26.54 -10.53
C ASN A 415 9.65 -26.88 -9.48
N THR A 416 8.56 -27.51 -9.93
CA THR A 416 7.68 -28.27 -9.03
C THR A 416 8.39 -29.59 -8.71
N ASN A 417 8.34 -30.03 -7.45
CA ASN A 417 8.98 -31.27 -6.95
C ASN A 417 10.45 -31.13 -6.48
N GLY A 418 10.76 -30.07 -5.73
CA GLY A 418 12.06 -29.89 -5.08
C GLY A 418 12.22 -30.50 -3.69
N GLY A 419 11.20 -31.13 -3.09
CA GLY A 419 11.14 -31.48 -1.66
C GLY A 419 12.39 -32.15 -1.09
N ASP A 420 12.93 -33.16 -1.78
CA ASP A 420 14.13 -33.88 -1.35
C ASP A 420 15.39 -33.01 -1.44
N VAL A 421 15.55 -32.27 -2.54
CA VAL A 421 16.68 -31.36 -2.77
C VAL A 421 16.63 -30.19 -1.79
N LEU A 422 15.45 -29.64 -1.51
CA LEU A 422 15.24 -28.57 -0.54
C LEU A 422 15.52 -29.07 0.88
N THR A 423 15.07 -30.28 1.22
CA THR A 423 15.35 -30.91 2.51
C THR A 423 16.84 -31.17 2.69
N GLY A 424 17.52 -31.71 1.67
CA GLY A 424 18.96 -31.95 1.68
C GLY A 424 19.80 -30.68 1.81
N ASN A 425 19.34 -29.57 1.20
CA ASN A 425 19.98 -28.26 1.32
C ASN A 425 19.54 -27.47 2.56
N LYS A 426 18.69 -28.04 3.44
CA LYS A 426 18.15 -27.38 4.65
C LYS A 426 17.38 -26.07 4.34
N ILE A 427 16.70 -26.04 3.20
CA ILE A 427 15.87 -24.91 2.72
C ILE A 427 14.41 -25.30 2.50
N ASN A 428 14.01 -26.53 2.83
CA ASN A 428 12.58 -26.90 2.89
C ASN A 428 11.94 -26.18 4.08
N ASN A 429 11.24 -25.08 3.80
CA ASN A 429 10.63 -24.21 4.82
C ASN A 429 9.51 -23.38 4.20
N ILE A 430 8.79 -22.67 5.07
CA ILE A 430 7.95 -21.55 4.66
C ILE A 430 8.76 -20.26 4.89
N TYR A 431 8.82 -19.45 3.84
CA TYR A 431 9.46 -18.15 3.84
C TYR A 431 8.41 -17.06 3.78
N ILE A 432 8.61 -16.04 4.60
CA ILE A 432 7.76 -14.86 4.60
C ILE A 432 8.61 -13.64 4.30
N TYR A 433 8.42 -13.09 3.10
CA TYR A 433 9.14 -11.94 2.59
C TYR A 433 8.35 -10.66 2.86
N LYS A 434 9.05 -9.61 3.30
CA LYS A 434 8.51 -8.25 3.41
C LYS A 434 8.84 -7.54 2.10
N MET A 435 7.87 -7.38 1.21
CA MET A 435 8.09 -6.81 -0.12
C MET A 435 7.65 -5.35 -0.19
N SER A 436 8.35 -4.54 -0.96
CA SER A 436 7.92 -3.17 -1.30
C SER A 436 8.44 -2.76 -2.66
N ILE A 437 7.93 -1.65 -3.18
CA ILE A 437 8.54 -0.93 -4.30
C ILE A 437 9.94 -0.41 -3.94
N THR A 438 10.70 0.00 -4.95
CA THR A 438 12.04 0.59 -4.76
C THR A 438 11.97 2.01 -4.20
N ASN A 439 13.09 2.48 -3.62
CA ASN A 439 13.22 3.82 -3.07
C ASN A 439 12.86 4.93 -4.09
N GLN A 440 13.24 4.73 -5.36
CA GLN A 440 13.00 5.69 -6.43
C GLN A 440 11.50 5.87 -6.69
N PHE A 441 10.76 4.78 -6.89
CA PHE A 441 9.31 4.84 -7.10
C PHE A 441 8.58 5.33 -5.87
N ALA A 442 9.03 4.93 -4.68
CA ALA A 442 8.48 5.44 -3.43
C ALA A 442 8.53 6.97 -3.37
N ARG A 443 9.67 7.58 -3.69
CA ARG A 443 9.81 9.05 -3.71
C ARG A 443 8.92 9.72 -4.75
N ILE A 444 8.84 9.19 -5.96
CA ILE A 444 8.03 9.76 -7.06
C ILE A 444 6.55 9.76 -6.65
N ILE A 445 6.05 8.63 -6.17
CA ILE A 445 4.65 8.47 -5.78
C ILE A 445 4.34 9.32 -4.53
N ASP A 446 5.24 9.35 -3.55
CA ASP A 446 5.06 10.15 -2.33
C ASP A 446 5.03 11.65 -2.63
N GLN A 447 5.86 12.13 -3.57
CA GLN A 447 5.81 13.51 -4.07
C GLN A 447 4.47 13.80 -4.76
N PHE A 448 4.02 12.90 -5.63
CA PHE A 448 2.72 13.01 -6.28
C PHE A 448 1.56 13.10 -5.27
N PHE A 449 1.60 12.29 -4.21
CA PHE A 449 0.61 12.37 -3.13
C PHE A 449 0.71 13.66 -2.30
N SER A 450 1.92 14.16 -2.05
CA SER A 450 2.11 15.45 -1.36
C SER A 450 1.60 16.63 -2.19
N GLU A 451 1.64 16.54 -3.52
CA GLU A 451 1.18 17.62 -4.41
C GLU A 451 -0.33 17.55 -4.67
N PHE A 452 -0.85 16.37 -5.01
CA PHE A 452 -2.22 16.19 -5.50
C PHE A 452 -3.15 15.41 -4.56
N GLY A 453 -2.68 15.07 -3.35
CA GLY A 453 -3.43 14.25 -2.41
C GLY A 453 -3.75 12.85 -2.94
N TYR A 454 -4.75 12.22 -2.33
CA TYR A 454 -5.18 10.87 -2.67
C TYR A 454 -6.42 10.89 -3.53
N LYS A 455 -6.61 9.82 -4.29
CA LYS A 455 -7.92 9.47 -4.84
C LYS A 455 -8.88 9.09 -3.71
N VAL A 456 -10.06 9.71 -3.73
CA VAL A 456 -11.10 9.55 -2.70
C VAL A 456 -12.34 8.86 -3.26
N ASN A 457 -12.82 9.27 -4.44
CA ASN A 457 -14.00 8.70 -5.10
C ASN A 457 -15.24 8.58 -4.18
N SER A 458 -15.57 9.65 -3.46
CA SER A 458 -16.71 9.64 -2.53
C SER A 458 -17.51 10.94 -2.57
N VAL A 459 -18.80 10.87 -2.21
CA VAL A 459 -19.64 12.05 -2.05
C VAL A 459 -19.45 12.63 -0.65
N LYS A 460 -18.80 13.79 -0.57
CA LYS A 460 -18.53 14.50 0.70
C LYS A 460 -18.32 15.99 0.44
N VAL A 461 -18.25 16.78 1.51
CA VAL A 461 -17.79 18.17 1.41
C VAL A 461 -16.27 18.13 1.13
N PRO A 462 -15.77 18.82 0.09
CA PRO A 462 -14.37 18.81 -0.26
C PRO A 462 -13.51 19.46 0.83
N ASN A 463 -12.34 18.89 1.06
CA ASN A 463 -11.40 19.36 2.06
C ASN A 463 -10.48 20.46 1.51
N ILE A 464 -10.85 21.72 1.74
CA ILE A 464 -10.09 22.88 1.25
C ILE A 464 -9.15 23.52 2.29
N THR A 465 -9.16 23.10 3.57
CA THR A 465 -8.35 23.72 4.64
C THR A 465 -7.73 22.72 5.62
N GLY A 466 -7.73 21.43 5.29
CA GLY A 466 -7.33 20.37 6.22
C GLY A 466 -5.82 20.26 6.46
N ARG A 467 -5.00 21.00 5.70
CA ARG A 467 -3.55 20.97 5.79
C ARG A 467 -2.99 22.35 6.14
N ARG A 468 -1.75 22.37 6.60
CA ARG A 468 -1.09 23.61 7.05
C ARG A 468 -0.77 24.60 5.93
N ASN A 469 -0.27 24.15 4.78
CA ASN A 469 0.26 25.04 3.74
C ASN A 469 -0.57 24.99 2.45
N TRP A 470 -1.05 23.83 2.02
CA TRP A 470 -1.91 23.73 0.84
C TRP A 470 -2.87 22.53 0.86
N ASN A 471 -3.99 22.70 0.16
CA ASN A 471 -4.96 21.66 -0.11
C ASN A 471 -5.24 21.59 -1.62
N TYR A 472 -4.85 20.51 -2.28
CA TYR A 472 -5.37 20.17 -3.60
C TYR A 472 -6.77 19.55 -3.48
N VAL A 473 -7.69 19.95 -4.36
CA VAL A 473 -9.04 19.39 -4.49
C VAL A 473 -9.42 19.27 -5.96
N LYS A 474 -10.01 18.13 -6.33
CA LYS A 474 -10.66 17.89 -7.61
C LYS A 474 -12.00 17.17 -7.43
N THR A 475 -13.04 17.71 -8.05
CA THR A 475 -14.41 17.17 -8.00
C THR A 475 -14.90 16.72 -9.37
N ILE A 476 -16.09 16.12 -9.40
CA ILE A 476 -16.84 15.87 -10.63
C ILE A 476 -18.27 16.42 -10.44
N GLY A 477 -18.64 17.42 -11.23
CA GLY A 477 -19.96 18.04 -11.17
C GLY A 477 -20.18 18.82 -9.87
N CYS A 478 -19.24 19.71 -9.54
CA CYS A 478 -19.26 20.45 -8.29
C CYS A 478 -20.58 21.23 -8.09
N TYR A 479 -21.17 21.09 -6.91
CA TYR A 479 -22.30 21.89 -6.46
C TYR A 479 -21.89 22.78 -5.27
N ILE A 480 -22.00 24.09 -5.51
CA ILE A 480 -21.74 25.15 -4.54
C ILE A 480 -22.99 26.04 -4.52
N GLU A 481 -23.45 26.36 -3.31
CA GLU A 481 -24.54 27.31 -3.07
C GLU A 481 -23.93 28.68 -2.73
N ALA A 482 -24.30 29.72 -3.48
CA ALA A 482 -23.82 31.08 -3.25
C ALA A 482 -24.80 32.11 -3.86
N HIS A 483 -24.84 33.31 -3.27
CA HIS A 483 -25.65 34.44 -3.77
C HIS A 483 -24.78 35.41 -4.57
N ILE A 484 -24.24 34.93 -5.69
CA ILE A 484 -23.30 35.65 -6.56
C ILE A 484 -23.78 35.56 -8.03
N PRO A 485 -23.20 36.35 -8.97
CA PRO A 485 -23.49 36.21 -10.40
C PRO A 485 -23.35 34.76 -10.87
N GLN A 486 -24.27 34.28 -11.70
CA GLN A 486 -24.31 32.85 -12.06
C GLN A 486 -23.09 32.41 -12.88
N ASP A 487 -22.55 33.29 -13.71
CA ASP A 487 -21.34 33.02 -14.49
C ASP A 487 -20.13 32.78 -13.57
N ASP A 488 -19.99 33.56 -12.49
CA ASP A 488 -18.91 33.40 -11.49
C ASP A 488 -19.05 32.08 -10.73
N LEU A 489 -20.29 31.75 -10.35
CA LEU A 489 -20.56 30.51 -9.68
C LEU A 489 -20.26 29.31 -10.60
N GLN A 490 -20.51 29.42 -11.90
CA GLN A 490 -20.19 28.39 -12.87
C GLN A 490 -18.68 28.26 -13.09
N GLU A 491 -17.95 29.38 -13.16
CA GLU A 491 -16.48 29.39 -13.26
C GLU A 491 -15.83 28.75 -12.03
N ILE A 492 -16.26 29.13 -10.82
CA ILE A 492 -15.79 28.51 -9.58
C ILE A 492 -16.07 26.99 -9.58
N LYS A 493 -17.26 26.55 -9.99
CA LYS A 493 -17.55 25.10 -10.09
C LYS A 493 -16.63 24.40 -11.10
N GLY A 494 -16.36 25.03 -12.24
CA GLY A 494 -15.43 24.55 -13.25
C GLY A 494 -13.98 24.45 -12.76
N MET A 495 -13.53 25.40 -11.93
CA MET A 495 -12.23 25.38 -11.27
C MET A 495 -12.08 24.12 -10.38
N PHE A 496 -13.08 23.80 -9.56
CA PHE A 496 -13.05 22.57 -8.74
C PHE A 496 -13.10 21.29 -9.59
N ASP A 497 -13.87 21.26 -10.67
CA ASP A 497 -13.98 20.09 -11.54
C ASP A 497 -12.72 19.85 -12.40
N THR A 498 -11.96 20.91 -12.70
CA THR A 498 -10.65 20.81 -13.35
C THR A 498 -9.55 20.44 -12.35
N GLY A 499 -9.71 20.88 -11.11
CA GLY A 499 -8.80 20.66 -9.99
C GLY A 499 -7.96 21.88 -9.67
N VAL A 500 -7.85 22.22 -8.39
CA VAL A 500 -7.21 23.45 -7.89
C VAL A 500 -6.42 23.20 -6.61
N THR A 501 -5.28 23.86 -6.47
CA THR A 501 -4.50 23.92 -5.23
C THR A 501 -4.80 25.21 -4.47
N PHE A 502 -5.34 25.06 -3.26
CA PHE A 502 -5.55 26.16 -2.32
C PHE A 502 -4.32 26.32 -1.42
N TRP A 503 -3.68 27.48 -1.47
CA TRP A 503 -2.54 27.84 -0.64
C TRP A 503 -3.00 28.65 0.58
N HIS A 504 -2.59 28.22 1.76
CA HIS A 504 -2.95 28.81 3.06
C HIS A 504 -1.88 29.79 3.57
N ASN A 505 -0.67 29.71 3.01
CA ASN A 505 0.43 30.59 3.36
C ASN A 505 0.97 31.30 2.11
N PRO A 506 0.61 32.59 1.92
CA PRO A 506 1.06 33.36 0.76
C PRO A 506 2.58 33.54 0.67
N ALA A 507 3.31 33.45 1.78
CA ALA A 507 4.76 33.63 1.80
C ALA A 507 5.51 32.43 1.19
N THR A 508 4.86 31.27 1.08
CA THR A 508 5.42 30.02 0.53
C THR A 508 4.56 29.51 -0.63
N PHE A 509 3.95 30.43 -1.37
CA PHE A 509 3.14 30.09 -2.54
C PHE A 509 3.95 29.29 -3.55
N ALA A 510 3.36 28.21 -4.08
CA ALA A 510 4.00 27.27 -5.01
C ALA A 510 5.24 26.53 -4.46
N ASP A 511 5.52 26.59 -3.16
CA ASP A 511 6.65 25.88 -2.53
C ASP A 511 6.20 24.58 -1.85
N TYR A 512 6.22 23.49 -2.62
CA TYR A 512 5.92 22.12 -2.14
C TYR A 512 7.01 21.52 -1.23
N SER A 513 8.11 22.23 -0.99
CA SER A 513 9.12 21.78 -0.02
C SER A 513 8.70 22.01 1.44
N GLN A 514 7.70 22.87 1.67
CA GLN A 514 7.19 23.15 3.01
C GLN A 514 6.50 21.94 3.63
N ASN A 515 6.48 21.90 4.96
CA ASN A 515 5.79 20.84 5.68
C ASN A 515 4.25 21.03 5.61
N ASN A 516 3.53 20.07 5.04
CA ASN A 516 2.08 20.13 4.84
C ASN A 516 1.28 19.14 5.70
N ASP A 517 1.65 19.05 6.98
CA ASP A 517 0.96 18.23 7.99
C ASP A 517 -0.55 18.57 8.09
N ILE A 518 -1.32 17.57 8.57
CA ILE A 518 -2.75 17.69 8.89
C ILE A 518 -2.91 18.59 10.13
N LEU A 519 -3.94 19.45 10.12
CA LEU A 519 -4.26 20.38 11.22
C LEU A 519 -5.06 19.78 12.37
#